data_AF-A0A2E2ZZT7-F1
#
_entry.id   AF-A0A2E2ZZT7-F1
#
_cell.length_a   1.000
_cell.length_b   1.000
_cell.length_c   1.000
_cell.angle_alpha   90.00
_cell.angle_beta   90.00
_cell.angle_gamma   90.00
#
_symmetry.space_group_name_H-M   'P 1'
#
loop_
_entity.id
_entity.type
_entity.pdbx_description
1 polymer ?
#
loop_
_entity_poly.entity_id
_entity_poly.type
_entity_poly.pdbx_seq_one_letter_code
_entity_poly.pdbx_strand_id
1 'polypeptide(L)'
;MAKRYSKYRWLKWLLIIAIIDISAYLWWAGNKKERRYDNIIQNASIEFNVEFALIKAVIWQESRFNEKAMGEAGEIGLMQLMELAAFEWADKKAIENFEHSHVFDPNTNILAGTYYLKTRIARYSHTDNPLPFALADYNAGRANVLRWAKDMARTNSADFLKNIDFPGTRKYINQVSKQREKYR
;
A
#
# COMPACT_ATOMS: atom_id res chain seq x y z
N MET A 1 12.90 -2.39 -61.93
CA MET A 1 13.04 -1.42 -60.80
C MET A 1 13.62 -2.14 -59.59
N ALA A 2 14.86 -1.85 -59.18
CA ALA A 2 15.46 -2.45 -57.99
C ALA A 2 15.06 -1.65 -56.73
N LYS A 3 14.44 -2.32 -55.74
CA LYS A 3 14.12 -1.72 -54.43
C LYS A 3 15.42 -1.35 -53.71
N ARG A 4 15.73 -0.06 -53.65
CA ARG A 4 16.88 0.47 -52.90
C ARG A 4 16.59 0.38 -51.41
N TYR A 5 16.97 -0.73 -50.78
CA TYR A 5 16.84 -0.90 -49.34
C TYR A 5 17.80 0.03 -48.60
N SER A 6 17.28 0.79 -47.64
CA SER A 6 18.06 1.72 -46.82
C SER A 6 19.12 0.98 -46.00
N LYS A 7 20.39 1.42 -46.12
CA LYS A 7 21.58 0.87 -45.43
C LYS A 7 21.48 0.97 -43.90
N TYR A 8 20.50 1.70 -43.37
CA TYR A 8 20.32 1.96 -41.94
C TYR A 8 19.15 1.17 -41.32
N ARG A 9 18.60 0.17 -42.03
CA ARG A 9 17.50 -0.66 -41.49
C ARG A 9 17.89 -1.45 -40.23
N TRP A 10 19.15 -1.85 -40.09
CA TRP A 10 19.65 -2.58 -38.92
C TRP A 10 19.77 -1.67 -37.67
N LEU A 11 20.06 -0.37 -37.84
CA LEU A 11 20.08 0.60 -36.74
C LEU A 11 18.70 0.77 -36.08
N LYS A 12 17.62 0.68 -36.86
CA LYS A 12 16.25 0.67 -36.30
C LYS A 12 16.01 -0.54 -35.40
N TRP A 13 16.52 -1.71 -35.79
CA TRP A 13 16.42 -2.92 -34.97
C TRP A 13 17.27 -2.83 -33.70
N LEU A 14 18.48 -2.25 -33.77
CA LEU A 14 19.29 -2.01 -32.58
C LEU A 14 18.65 -1.03 -31.60
N LEU A 15 18.00 0.04 -32.09
CA LEU A 15 17.24 0.95 -31.25
C LEU A 15 16.03 0.27 -30.59
N ILE A 16 15.33 -0.60 -31.32
CA ILE A 16 14.20 -1.38 -30.76
C ILE A 16 14.70 -2.32 -29.67
N ILE A 17 15.80 -3.04 -29.90
CA ILE A 17 16.42 -3.94 -28.90
C ILE A 17 16.84 -3.14 -27.66
N ALA A 18 17.53 -2.01 -27.83
CA ALA A 18 17.93 -1.16 -26.72
C ALA A 18 16.72 -0.66 -25.90
N ILE A 19 15.61 -0.29 -26.54
CA ILE A 19 14.38 0.11 -25.85
C ILE A 19 13.77 -1.06 -25.08
N ILE A 20 13.74 -2.26 -25.67
CA ILE A 20 13.26 -3.48 -25.01
C ILE A 20 14.13 -3.80 -23.79
N ASP A 21 15.46 -3.76 -23.93
CA ASP A 21 16.40 -4.05 -22.87
C ASP A 21 16.29 -3.04 -21.71
N ILE A 22 16.16 -1.74 -22.02
CA ILE A 22 15.91 -0.70 -21.01
C ILE A 22 14.58 -0.97 -20.30
N SER A 23 13.52 -1.29 -21.05
CA SER A 23 12.20 -1.58 -20.48
C SER A 23 12.22 -2.82 -19.58
N ALA A 24 12.92 -3.87 -20.01
CA ALA A 24 13.11 -5.09 -19.24
C ALA A 24 13.94 -4.84 -17.97
N TYR A 25 14.99 -4.02 -18.06
CA TYR A 25 15.79 -3.61 -16.91
C TYR A 25 14.97 -2.81 -15.89
N LEU A 26 14.20 -1.81 -16.33
CA LEU A 26 13.33 -1.01 -15.47
C LEU A 26 12.26 -1.88 -14.79
N TRP A 27 11.68 -2.81 -15.53
CA TRP A 27 10.73 -3.79 -14.99
C TRP A 27 11.37 -4.71 -13.95
N TRP A 28 12.55 -5.25 -14.25
CA TRP A 28 13.32 -6.11 -13.35
C TRP A 28 13.72 -5.38 -12.06
N ALA A 29 14.23 -4.16 -12.18
CA ALA A 29 14.64 -3.33 -11.05
C ALA A 29 13.44 -2.98 -10.14
N GLY A 30 12.29 -2.66 -10.74
CA GLY A 30 11.04 -2.45 -10.01
C GLY A 30 10.63 -3.70 -9.21
N ASN A 31 10.59 -4.86 -9.85
CA ASN A 31 10.24 -6.13 -9.20
C ASN A 31 11.19 -6.50 -8.06
N LYS A 32 12.50 -6.19 -8.20
CA LYS A 32 13.48 -6.42 -7.13
C LYS A 32 13.18 -5.55 -5.90
N LYS A 33 12.76 -4.30 -6.11
CA LYS A 33 12.37 -3.38 -5.02
C LYS A 33 11.16 -3.90 -4.24
N GLU A 34 10.14 -4.38 -4.95
CA GLU A 34 8.91 -4.91 -4.31
C GLU A 34 9.16 -6.20 -3.53
N ARG A 35 10.18 -6.99 -3.90
CA ARG A 35 10.55 -8.24 -3.21
C ARG A 35 11.49 -8.05 -2.02
N ARG A 36 12.10 -6.87 -1.88
CA ARG A 36 13.11 -6.58 -0.84
C ARG A 36 12.58 -6.82 0.58
N TYR A 37 11.28 -6.62 0.79
CA TYR A 37 10.64 -6.66 2.09
C TYR A 37 9.75 -7.90 2.31
N ASP A 38 9.75 -8.85 1.37
CA ASP A 38 8.82 -9.99 1.39
C ASP A 38 8.93 -10.82 2.67
N ASN A 39 10.15 -11.03 3.19
CA ASN A 39 10.33 -11.76 4.45
C ASN A 39 9.69 -11.01 5.64
N ILE A 40 9.84 -9.69 5.71
CA ILE A 40 9.26 -8.87 6.78
C ILE A 40 7.73 -8.84 6.65
N ILE A 41 7.23 -8.67 5.42
CA ILE A 41 5.78 -8.69 5.12
C ILE A 41 5.19 -10.06 5.48
N GLN A 42 5.90 -11.15 5.17
CA GLN A 42 5.48 -12.51 5.51
C GLN A 42 5.42 -12.72 7.03
N ASN A 43 6.41 -12.24 7.77
CA ASN A 43 6.43 -12.31 9.22
C ASN A 43 5.25 -11.53 9.83
N ALA A 44 5.04 -10.28 9.39
CA ALA A 44 3.92 -9.46 9.84
C ALA A 44 2.56 -10.06 9.46
N SER A 45 2.47 -10.68 8.28
CA SER A 45 1.27 -11.38 7.80
C SER A 45 0.88 -12.51 8.75
N ILE A 46 1.85 -13.36 9.13
CA ILE A 46 1.64 -14.46 10.06
C ILE A 46 1.30 -13.93 11.46
N GLU A 47 2.08 -12.97 11.96
CA GLU A 47 1.94 -12.44 13.32
C GLU A 47 0.57 -11.81 13.58
N PHE A 48 0.08 -11.00 12.64
CA PHE A 48 -1.17 -10.25 12.83
C PHE A 48 -2.38 -10.89 12.12
N ASN A 49 -2.18 -12.03 11.43
CA ASN A 49 -3.19 -12.67 10.60
C ASN A 49 -3.85 -11.65 9.65
N VAL A 50 -3.01 -11.02 8.83
CA VAL A 50 -3.39 -10.10 7.74
C VAL A 50 -2.75 -10.65 6.47
N GLU A 51 -3.49 -10.70 5.36
CA GLU A 51 -3.02 -11.28 4.10
C GLU A 51 -1.74 -10.58 3.60
N PHE A 52 -0.70 -11.36 3.27
CA PHE A 52 0.55 -10.87 2.68
C PHE A 52 0.31 -9.90 1.52
N ALA A 53 -0.56 -10.27 0.59
CA ALA A 53 -0.90 -9.48 -0.58
C ALA A 53 -1.51 -8.12 -0.23
N LEU A 54 -2.31 -8.05 0.85
CA LEU A 54 -2.92 -6.81 1.31
C LEU A 54 -1.87 -5.88 1.93
N ILE A 55 -0.99 -6.39 2.80
CA ILE A 55 0.10 -5.58 3.41
C ILE A 55 0.98 -5.02 2.30
N LYS A 56 1.37 -5.86 1.35
CA LYS A 56 2.21 -5.48 0.21
C LYS A 56 1.53 -4.44 -0.69
N ALA A 57 0.22 -4.55 -0.89
CA ALA A 57 -0.58 -3.58 -1.64
C ALA A 57 -0.66 -2.21 -0.95
N VAL A 58 -0.80 -2.19 0.38
CA VAL A 58 -0.75 -0.95 1.18
C VAL A 58 0.63 -0.30 1.06
N ILE A 59 1.72 -1.04 1.30
CA ILE A 59 3.10 -0.50 1.14
C ILE A 59 3.32 0.09 -0.27
N TRP A 60 2.86 -0.63 -1.30
CA TRP A 60 2.95 -0.14 -2.68
C TRP A 60 2.22 1.19 -2.84
N GLN A 61 1.02 1.31 -2.29
CA GLN A 61 0.19 2.51 -2.38
C GLN A 61 0.78 3.69 -1.59
N GLU A 62 1.30 3.44 -0.40
CA GLU A 62 1.77 4.47 0.52
C GLU A 62 3.12 5.07 0.12
N SER A 63 4.11 4.22 -0.16
CA SER A 63 5.49 4.69 -0.35
C SER A 63 6.12 4.23 -1.65
N ARG A 64 5.45 3.39 -2.44
CA ARG A 64 6.07 2.65 -3.56
C ARG A 64 7.35 1.93 -3.10
N PHE A 65 7.30 1.33 -1.90
CA PHE A 65 8.43 0.67 -1.23
C PHE A 65 9.63 1.59 -0.94
N ASN A 66 9.43 2.90 -0.77
CA ASN A 66 10.47 3.81 -0.33
C ASN A 66 10.50 3.87 1.21
N GLU A 67 11.49 3.23 1.84
CA GLU A 67 11.59 3.23 3.31
C GLU A 67 11.87 4.62 3.91
N LYS A 68 12.32 5.59 3.09
CA LYS A 68 12.58 6.97 3.50
C LYS A 68 11.48 7.95 3.08
N ALA A 69 10.30 7.44 2.69
CA ALA A 69 9.18 8.30 2.31
C ALA A 69 8.75 9.16 3.50
N MET A 70 8.50 10.44 3.24
CA MET A 70 7.96 11.40 4.19
C MET A 70 6.82 12.13 3.48
N GLY A 71 5.63 12.07 4.06
CA GLY A 71 4.46 12.78 3.57
C GLY A 71 4.33 14.17 4.20
N GLU A 72 3.36 14.94 3.70
CA GLU A 72 3.18 16.34 4.07
C GLU A 72 2.52 16.51 5.45
N ALA A 73 1.74 15.51 5.92
CA ALA A 73 1.11 15.55 7.23
C ALA A 73 2.00 14.98 8.35
N GLY A 74 3.23 14.57 8.01
CA GLY A 74 4.20 14.00 8.95
C GLY A 74 4.22 12.47 8.96
N GLU A 75 3.50 11.81 8.07
CA GLU A 75 3.53 10.36 7.90
C GLU A 75 4.86 9.86 7.30
N ILE A 76 5.41 8.77 7.81
CA ILE A 76 6.76 8.32 7.42
C ILE A 76 6.88 6.81 7.15
N GLY A 77 7.88 6.48 6.32
CA GLY A 77 8.31 5.11 6.03
C GLY A 77 7.39 4.35 5.07
N LEU A 78 7.54 3.02 5.04
CA LEU A 78 6.97 2.14 4.02
C LEU A 78 5.43 2.16 3.94
N MET A 79 4.78 2.23 5.10
CA MET A 79 3.32 2.24 5.25
C MET A 79 2.79 3.61 5.65
N GLN A 80 3.63 4.67 5.54
CA GLN A 80 3.29 6.06 5.83
C GLN A 80 2.54 6.20 7.17
N LEU A 81 3.23 5.89 8.27
CA LEU A 81 2.63 5.90 9.59
C LEU A 81 2.70 7.29 10.21
N MET A 82 1.55 7.77 10.67
CA MET A 82 1.45 8.87 11.62
C MET A 82 1.91 8.44 13.01
N GLU A 83 2.26 9.40 13.86
CA GLU A 83 2.72 9.14 15.22
C GLU A 83 1.72 8.27 16.01
N LEU A 84 0.44 8.66 16.05
CA LEU A 84 -0.61 7.88 16.72
C LEU A 84 -0.62 6.40 16.30
N ALA A 85 -0.44 6.13 15.00
CA ALA A 85 -0.45 4.76 14.48
C ALA A 85 0.74 3.94 14.95
N ALA A 86 1.92 4.56 15.00
CA ALA A 86 3.15 3.93 15.46
C ALA A 86 3.10 3.63 16.96
N PHE A 87 2.58 4.58 17.76
CA PHE A 87 2.45 4.44 19.21
C PHE A 87 1.40 3.39 19.61
N GLU A 88 0.27 3.25 18.90
CA GLU A 88 -0.70 2.17 19.15
C GLU A 88 -0.03 0.77 19.16
N TRP A 89 0.91 0.54 18.24
CA TRP A 89 1.68 -0.70 18.19
C TRP A 89 2.74 -0.79 19.29
N ALA A 90 3.49 0.30 19.51
CA ALA A 90 4.55 0.35 20.51
C ALA A 90 3.99 0.07 21.92
N ASP A 91 2.87 0.68 22.27
CA ASP A 91 2.14 0.45 23.52
C ASP A 91 1.70 -1.01 23.64
N LYS A 92 1.13 -1.56 22.55
CA LYS A 92 0.69 -2.97 22.53
C LYS A 92 1.85 -3.94 22.74
N LYS A 93 3.06 -3.57 22.29
CA LYS A 93 4.28 -4.35 22.43
C LYS A 93 5.09 -4.01 23.68
N ALA A 94 4.63 -3.07 24.51
CA ALA A 94 5.33 -2.56 25.68
C ALA A 94 6.77 -2.12 25.36
N ILE A 95 6.95 -1.41 24.24
CA ILE A 95 8.25 -0.88 23.82
C ILE A 95 8.51 0.43 24.57
N GLU A 96 9.54 0.42 25.40
CA GLU A 96 9.98 1.62 26.11
C GLU A 96 10.80 2.55 25.21
N ASN A 97 10.76 3.86 25.48
CA ASN A 97 11.51 4.90 24.76
C ASN A 97 11.24 4.88 23.24
N PHE A 98 10.01 4.57 22.83
CA PHE A 98 9.64 4.60 21.43
C PHE A 98 9.51 6.04 20.92
N GLU A 99 10.21 6.35 19.83
CA GLU A 99 10.06 7.60 19.09
C GLU A 99 9.43 7.31 17.73
N HIS A 100 8.66 8.26 17.21
CA HIS A 100 8.06 8.13 15.88
C HIS A 100 9.11 7.87 14.79
N SER A 101 10.29 8.47 14.90
CA SER A 101 11.44 8.28 14.00
C SER A 101 11.87 6.81 13.86
N HIS A 102 11.61 5.95 14.84
CA HIS A 102 11.93 4.53 14.77
C HIS A 102 11.20 3.79 13.64
N VAL A 103 10.06 4.31 13.15
CA VAL A 103 9.39 3.72 11.99
C VAL A 103 10.06 4.07 10.65
N PHE A 104 11.22 4.73 10.62
CA PHE A 104 12.08 4.70 9.41
C PHE A 104 12.75 3.34 9.22
N ASP A 105 12.89 2.53 10.28
CA ASP A 105 13.30 1.14 10.16
C ASP A 105 12.19 0.33 9.46
N PRO A 106 12.48 -0.35 8.32
CA PRO A 106 11.48 -1.11 7.57
C PRO A 106 10.74 -2.18 8.40
N ASN A 107 11.44 -2.86 9.31
CA ASN A 107 10.84 -3.91 10.12
C ASN A 107 9.81 -3.33 11.10
N THR A 108 10.22 -2.30 11.84
CA THR A 108 9.38 -1.55 12.77
C THR A 108 8.16 -0.95 12.05
N ASN A 109 8.37 -0.32 10.89
CA ASN A 109 7.30 0.27 10.09
C ASN A 109 6.26 -0.77 9.62
N ILE A 110 6.71 -1.88 9.06
CA ILE A 110 5.80 -2.92 8.54
C ILE A 110 5.04 -3.59 9.69
N LEU A 111 5.69 -3.86 10.82
CA LEU A 111 5.02 -4.44 11.99
C LEU A 111 3.98 -3.49 12.57
N ALA A 112 4.34 -2.23 12.80
CA ALA A 112 3.43 -1.22 13.33
C ALA A 112 2.26 -0.94 12.36
N GLY A 113 2.54 -0.79 11.07
CA GLY A 113 1.52 -0.54 10.06
C GLY A 113 0.59 -1.72 9.83
N THR A 114 1.11 -2.95 9.90
CA THR A 114 0.27 -4.16 9.80
C THR A 114 -0.61 -4.32 11.03
N TYR A 115 -0.09 -4.04 12.22
CA TYR A 115 -0.88 -4.00 13.45
C TYR A 115 -2.00 -2.95 13.35
N TYR A 116 -1.65 -1.74 12.91
CA TYR A 116 -2.59 -0.65 12.70
C TYR A 116 -3.69 -1.04 11.71
N LEU A 117 -3.33 -1.65 10.57
CA LEU A 117 -4.30 -2.16 9.59
C LEU A 117 -5.18 -3.27 10.18
N LYS A 118 -4.61 -4.20 10.94
CA LYS A 118 -5.35 -5.30 11.60
C LYS A 118 -6.44 -4.77 12.53
N THR A 119 -6.12 -3.77 13.36
CA THR A 119 -7.08 -3.20 14.31
C THR A 119 -8.23 -2.48 13.59
N ARG A 120 -7.97 -1.87 12.43
CA ARG A 120 -9.03 -1.28 11.58
C ARG A 120 -9.92 -2.36 10.97
N ILE A 121 -9.34 -3.43 10.43
CA ILE A 121 -10.12 -4.57 9.91
C ILE A 121 -11.04 -5.15 11.00
N ALA A 122 -10.49 -5.36 12.21
CA ALA A 122 -11.25 -5.88 13.33
C ALA A 122 -12.38 -4.94 13.78
N ARG A 123 -12.16 -3.61 13.76
CA ARG A 123 -13.17 -2.60 14.11
C ARG A 123 -14.43 -2.70 13.25
N TYR A 124 -14.29 -3.10 11.99
CA TYR A 124 -15.39 -3.17 11.02
C TYR A 124 -15.85 -4.60 10.72
N SER A 125 -15.52 -5.58 11.57
CA SER A 125 -15.88 -6.99 11.38
C SER A 125 -17.39 -7.28 11.37
N HIS A 126 -18.20 -6.32 11.82
CA HIS A 126 -19.66 -6.39 11.85
C HIS A 126 -20.32 -5.98 10.52
N THR A 127 -19.53 -5.53 9.55
CA THR A 127 -20.00 -5.14 8.21
C THR A 127 -19.96 -6.33 7.24
N ASP A 128 -20.68 -6.23 6.12
CA ASP A 128 -20.67 -7.25 5.06
C ASP A 128 -19.28 -7.47 4.43
N ASN A 129 -18.49 -6.40 4.34
CA ASN A 129 -17.11 -6.41 3.89
C ASN A 129 -16.31 -5.38 4.69
N PRO A 130 -15.48 -5.81 5.66
CA PRO A 130 -14.71 -4.91 6.51
C PRO A 130 -13.64 -4.08 5.79
N LEU A 131 -13.17 -4.54 4.62
CA LEU A 131 -11.97 -4.00 4.01
C LEU A 131 -12.12 -2.54 3.52
N PRO A 132 -13.18 -2.14 2.79
CA PRO A 132 -13.40 -0.75 2.41
C PRO A 132 -13.43 0.22 3.60
N PHE A 133 -14.09 -0.17 4.70
CA PHE A 133 -14.14 0.63 5.92
C PHE A 133 -12.76 0.76 6.58
N ALA A 134 -12.02 -0.35 6.65
CA ALA A 134 -10.70 -0.37 7.26
C ALA A 134 -9.68 0.49 6.47
N LEU A 135 -9.69 0.38 5.14
CA LEU A 135 -8.82 1.21 4.28
C LEU A 135 -9.23 2.69 4.30
N ALA A 136 -10.52 2.99 4.41
CA ALA A 136 -11.01 4.36 4.61
C ALA A 136 -10.56 4.94 5.97
N ASP A 137 -10.62 4.16 7.05
CA ASP A 137 -10.14 4.56 8.38
C ASP A 137 -8.61 4.73 8.36
N TYR A 138 -7.89 3.84 7.69
CA TYR A 138 -6.43 3.94 7.52
C TYR A 138 -6.04 5.25 6.82
N ASN A 139 -6.69 5.58 5.70
CA ASN A 139 -6.34 6.72 4.85
C ASN A 139 -6.91 8.07 5.31
N ALA A 140 -8.13 8.08 5.84
CA ALA A 140 -8.88 9.31 6.12
C ALA A 140 -9.33 9.43 7.59
N GLY A 141 -9.06 8.43 8.41
CA GLY A 141 -9.39 8.43 9.83
C GLY A 141 -10.85 8.12 10.15
N ARG A 142 -11.05 7.59 11.36
CA ARG A 142 -12.35 7.14 11.89
C ARG A 142 -13.47 8.17 11.80
N ALA A 143 -13.18 9.45 12.05
CA ALA A 143 -14.20 10.50 12.02
C ALA A 143 -14.88 10.60 10.65
N ASN A 144 -14.12 10.43 9.56
CA ASN A 144 -14.67 10.41 8.21
C ASN A 144 -15.45 9.13 7.93
N VAL A 145 -14.97 7.97 8.39
CA VAL A 145 -15.72 6.72 8.26
C VAL A 145 -17.08 6.80 8.95
N LEU A 146 -17.15 7.34 10.17
CA LEU A 146 -18.42 7.54 10.88
C LEU A 146 -19.35 8.51 10.17
N ARG A 147 -18.80 9.51 9.48
CA ARG A 147 -19.56 10.46 8.66
C ARG A 147 -20.18 9.80 7.42
N TRP A 148 -19.46 8.88 6.78
CA TRP A 148 -19.91 8.17 5.57
C TRP A 148 -20.78 6.93 5.89
N ALA A 149 -20.56 6.28 7.02
CA ALA A 149 -21.29 5.09 7.47
C ALA A 149 -22.62 5.44 8.17
N LYS A 150 -23.56 6.03 7.41
CA LYS A 150 -24.91 6.36 7.88
C LYS A 150 -25.95 5.40 7.34
N ASP A 151 -27.03 5.21 8.09
CA ASP A 151 -28.18 4.39 7.67
C ASP A 151 -27.73 2.97 7.25
N MET A 152 -28.05 2.55 6.02
CA MET A 152 -27.64 1.24 5.49
C MET A 152 -26.12 1.12 5.36
N ALA A 153 -25.40 2.21 5.11
CA ALA A 153 -23.95 2.23 4.98
C ALA A 153 -23.21 1.96 6.31
N ARG A 154 -23.92 1.81 7.44
CA ARG A 154 -23.33 1.33 8.70
C ARG A 154 -22.78 -0.10 8.57
N THR A 155 -23.41 -0.93 7.73
CA THR A 155 -23.03 -2.34 7.56
C THR A 155 -22.95 -2.79 6.11
N ASN A 156 -23.41 -1.97 5.15
CA ASN A 156 -23.35 -2.24 3.72
C ASN A 156 -22.18 -1.49 3.07
N SER A 157 -21.19 -2.24 2.61
CA SER A 157 -19.97 -1.71 1.97
C SER A 157 -20.22 -1.02 0.64
N ALA A 158 -21.21 -1.46 -0.15
CA ALA A 158 -21.54 -0.85 -1.43
C ALA A 158 -22.12 0.56 -1.24
N ASP A 159 -23.02 0.73 -0.27
CA ASP A 159 -23.58 2.04 0.07
C ASP A 159 -22.56 2.93 0.79
N PHE A 160 -21.71 2.34 1.63
CA PHE A 160 -20.59 3.06 2.24
C PHE A 160 -19.66 3.67 1.18
N LEU A 161 -19.25 2.89 0.17
CA LEU A 161 -18.39 3.37 -0.91
C LEU A 161 -19.02 4.52 -1.72
N LYS A 162 -20.35 4.53 -1.90
CA LYS A 162 -21.07 5.63 -2.54
C LYS A 162 -21.05 6.91 -1.70
N ASN A 163 -21.08 6.77 -0.38
CA ASN A 163 -21.12 7.88 0.57
C ASN A 163 -19.76 8.56 0.80
N ILE A 164 -18.64 7.88 0.49
CA ILE A 164 -17.31 8.50 0.58
C ILE A 164 -17.29 9.68 -0.37
N ASP A 165 -17.14 10.90 0.16
CA ASP A 165 -17.07 12.13 -0.64
C ASP A 165 -15.63 12.50 -1.04
N PHE A 166 -14.61 12.00 -0.33
CA PHE A 166 -13.20 12.21 -0.66
C PHE A 166 -12.75 11.38 -1.87
N PRO A 167 -12.46 11.99 -3.03
CA PRO A 167 -12.03 11.26 -4.23
C PRO A 167 -10.71 10.52 -4.03
N GLY A 168 -9.80 11.11 -3.24
CA GLY A 168 -8.52 10.50 -2.87
C GLY A 168 -8.71 9.17 -2.14
N THR A 169 -9.61 9.10 -1.16
CA THR A 169 -9.90 7.88 -0.40
C THR A 169 -10.56 6.81 -1.26
N ARG A 170 -11.51 7.17 -2.14
CA ARG A 170 -12.08 6.20 -3.11
C ARG A 170 -11.00 5.61 -4.02
N LYS A 171 -10.11 6.47 -4.52
CA LYS A 171 -8.98 6.05 -5.35
C LYS A 171 -8.02 5.14 -4.57
N TYR A 172 -7.73 5.48 -3.32
CA TYR A 172 -6.89 4.68 -2.42
C TYR A 172 -7.43 3.25 -2.26
N ILE A 173 -8.71 3.11 -1.87
CA ILE A 173 -9.36 1.80 -1.69
C ILE A 173 -9.31 0.97 -2.97
N ASN A 174 -9.60 1.60 -4.12
CA ASN A 174 -9.56 0.93 -5.42
C ASN A 174 -8.13 0.49 -5.81
N GLN A 175 -7.13 1.33 -5.56
CA GLN A 175 -5.74 1.03 -5.89
C GLN A 175 -5.18 -0.09 -5.01
N VAL A 176 -5.42 -0.04 -3.70
CA VAL A 176 -5.02 -1.11 -2.77
C VAL A 176 -5.71 -2.42 -3.14
N SER A 177 -7.03 -2.41 -3.39
CA SER A 177 -7.77 -3.63 -3.75
C SER A 177 -7.27 -4.23 -5.07
N LYS A 178 -7.05 -3.42 -6.10
CA LYS A 178 -6.50 -3.87 -7.39
C LYS A 178 -5.10 -4.46 -7.21
N GLN A 179 -4.26 -3.80 -6.42
CA GLN A 179 -2.89 -4.23 -6.21
C GLN A 179 -2.80 -5.50 -5.35
N ARG A 180 -3.72 -5.66 -4.39
CA ARG A 180 -3.86 -6.90 -3.60
C ARG A 180 -4.12 -8.09 -4.51
N GLU A 181 -5.07 -7.98 -5.44
CA GLU A 181 -5.34 -9.07 -6.38
C GLU A 181 -4.13 -9.43 -7.26
N LYS A 182 -3.27 -8.45 -7.59
CA LYS A 182 -2.02 -8.70 -8.33
C LYS A 182 -0.96 -9.44 -7.50
N TYR A 183 -1.01 -9.33 -6.17
CA TYR A 183 -0.04 -9.94 -5.26
C TYR A 183 -0.48 -11.28 -4.67
N ARG A 184 -1.69 -11.75 -5.00
CA ARG A 184 -2.15 -13.12 -4.74
C ARG A 184 -1.49 -14.10 -5.70
#